data_AF-A0A0B0SG87-F1
#
_entry.id   AF-A0A0B0SG87-F1
#
_cell.length_a   1.000
_cell.length_b   1.000
_cell.length_c   1.000
_cell.angle_alpha   90.00
_cell.angle_beta   90.00
_cell.angle_gamma   90.00
#
_symmetry.space_group_name_H-M   'P 1'
#
loop_
_entity.id
_entity.type
_entity.pdbx_description
1 polymer ?
#
loop_
_entity_poly.entity_id
_entity_poly.type
_entity_poly.pdbx_seq_one_letter_code
_entity_poly.pdbx_strand_id
1 'polypeptide(L)'
;MNETQARVVLAAAIRNVGIDPLTLPAELKPSAWLQGKNLEAYVNEAQAAIQAGVWRGGPLPHGYPAPAEAEPGACYWIMTPEGSVIFQYGSSPYSPDTPGLAPGALTAANAEAAMRAHVRALAEQAALARLAQEYVAWVAGQML
;
A
#
# COMPACT_ATOMS: atom_id res chain seq x y z
N MET A 1 2.31 -4.91 7.04
CA MET A 1 1.30 -4.27 7.91
C MET A 1 1.18 -5.05 9.21
N ASN A 2 1.32 -4.37 10.35
CA ASN A 2 1.15 -4.99 11.68
C ASN A 2 -0.14 -4.52 12.37
N GLU A 3 -0.52 -5.21 13.44
CA GLU A 3 -1.77 -4.94 14.16
C GLU A 3 -1.79 -3.54 14.80
N THR A 4 -0.65 -3.05 15.30
CA THR A 4 -0.53 -1.70 15.87
C THR A 4 -0.84 -0.62 14.84
N GLN A 5 -0.30 -0.74 13.63
CA GLN A 5 -0.58 0.18 12.52
C GLN A 5 -2.08 0.15 12.16
N ALA A 6 -2.67 -1.04 12.04
CA ALA A 6 -4.09 -1.19 11.78
C ALA A 6 -4.94 -0.50 12.85
N ARG A 7 -4.68 -0.75 14.13
CA ARG A 7 -5.41 -0.12 15.25
C ARG A 7 -5.40 1.41 15.19
N VAL A 8 -4.24 2.01 14.91
CA VAL A 8 -4.10 3.46 14.79
C VAL A 8 -4.94 4.01 13.62
N VAL A 9 -4.85 3.36 12.46
CA VAL A 9 -5.60 3.78 11.27
C VAL A 9 -7.11 3.64 11.49
N LEU A 10 -7.57 2.56 12.11
CA LEU A 10 -8.98 2.33 12.41
C LEU A 10 -9.52 3.38 13.39
N ALA A 11 -8.76 3.70 14.45
CA ALA A 11 -9.13 4.74 15.40
C ALA A 11 -9.22 6.13 14.73
N ALA A 12 -8.28 6.44 13.83
CA ALA A 12 -8.32 7.67 13.05
C ALA A 12 -9.52 7.71 12.09
N ALA A 13 -9.83 6.59 11.43
CA ALA A 13 -10.97 6.50 10.52
C ALA A 13 -12.32 6.73 11.22
N ILE A 14 -12.51 6.15 12.41
CA ILE A 14 -13.72 6.37 13.22
C ILE A 14 -13.83 7.83 13.69
N ARG A 15 -12.70 8.43 14.09
CA ARG A 15 -12.65 9.85 14.45
C ARG A 15 -13.04 10.75 13.27
N ASN A 16 -12.61 10.41 12.06
CA ASN A 16 -12.91 11.18 10.86
C ASN A 16 -14.40 11.17 10.50
N VAL A 17 -15.16 10.16 10.94
CA VAL A 17 -16.63 10.12 10.77
C VAL A 17 -17.38 10.69 11.98
N GLY A 18 -16.69 11.38 12.90
CA GLY A 18 -17.29 12.10 14.01
C GLY A 18 -17.52 11.28 15.28
N ILE A 19 -17.01 10.05 15.35
CA ILE A 19 -17.14 9.18 16.52
C ILE A 19 -15.84 9.24 17.32
N ASP A 20 -15.89 9.55 18.62
CA ASP A 20 -14.70 9.48 19.46
C ASP A 20 -14.33 8.01 19.74
N PRO A 21 -13.17 7.52 19.28
CA PRO A 21 -12.75 6.13 19.52
C PRO A 21 -12.59 5.79 21.01
N LEU A 22 -12.42 6.78 21.89
CA LEU A 22 -12.30 6.57 23.34
C LEU A 22 -13.64 6.28 24.01
N THR A 23 -14.74 6.77 23.43
CA THR A 23 -16.09 6.60 23.98
C THR A 23 -16.79 5.34 23.47
N LEU A 24 -16.17 4.61 22.54
CA LEU A 24 -16.73 3.37 22.00
C LEU A 24 -16.82 2.27 23.09
N PRO A 25 -17.93 1.51 23.12
CA PRO A 25 -18.02 0.25 23.86
C PRO A 25 -16.85 -0.69 23.56
N ALA A 26 -16.47 -1.52 24.53
CA ALA A 26 -15.25 -2.33 24.44
C ALA A 26 -15.26 -3.29 23.22
N GLU A 27 -16.44 -3.84 22.92
CA GLU A 27 -16.72 -4.69 21.78
C GLU A 27 -16.58 -3.97 20.44
N LEU A 28 -16.81 -2.65 20.39
CA LEU A 28 -16.70 -1.83 19.18
C LEU A 28 -15.31 -1.26 18.95
N LYS A 29 -14.38 -1.42 19.90
CA LYS A 29 -13.02 -0.89 19.77
C LYS A 29 -12.24 -1.58 18.64
N PRO A 30 -11.28 -0.89 18.00
CA PRO A 30 -10.47 -1.48 16.93
C PRO A 30 -9.79 -2.79 17.34
N SER A 31 -9.32 -2.90 18.59
CA SER A 31 -8.68 -4.13 19.09
C SER A 31 -9.62 -5.33 19.12
N ALA A 32 -10.89 -5.15 19.49
CA ALA A 32 -11.86 -6.23 19.52
C ALA A 32 -12.25 -6.65 18.10
N TRP A 33 -12.47 -5.69 17.21
CA TRP A 33 -12.84 -5.95 15.82
C TRP A 33 -11.73 -6.60 14.99
N LEU A 34 -10.46 -6.31 15.29
CA LEU A 34 -9.31 -6.93 14.63
C LEU A 34 -9.04 -8.37 15.10
N GLN A 35 -9.63 -8.80 16.22
CA GLN A 35 -9.38 -10.13 16.77
C GLN A 35 -9.80 -11.21 15.77
N GLY A 36 -8.87 -12.08 15.39
CA GLY A 36 -9.11 -13.17 14.44
C GLY A 36 -9.11 -12.76 12.96
N LYS A 37 -8.91 -11.49 12.62
CA LYS A 37 -8.74 -11.07 11.22
C LYS A 37 -7.34 -11.43 10.71
N ASN A 38 -7.29 -12.02 9.52
CA ASN A 38 -6.03 -12.29 8.85
C ASN A 38 -5.54 -11.06 8.08
N LEU A 39 -4.76 -10.20 8.74
CA LEU A 39 -4.23 -8.97 8.14
C LEU A 39 -3.37 -9.21 6.90
N GLU A 40 -2.62 -10.32 6.89
CA GLU A 40 -1.77 -10.68 5.75
C GLU A 40 -2.60 -11.03 4.51
N ALA A 41 -3.80 -11.60 4.69
CA ALA A 41 -4.72 -11.87 3.59
C ALA A 41 -5.17 -10.57 2.89
N TYR A 42 -5.47 -9.51 3.65
CA TYR A 42 -5.84 -8.21 3.06
C TYR A 42 -4.70 -7.64 2.20
N VAL A 43 -3.46 -7.75 2.67
CA VAL A 43 -2.30 -7.27 1.92
C VAL A 43 -2.07 -8.12 0.67
N ASN A 44 -2.19 -9.44 0.76
CA ASN A 44 -2.02 -10.34 -0.38
C ASN A 44 -3.10 -10.12 -1.45
N GLU A 45 -4.36 -9.91 -1.03
CA GLU A 45 -5.46 -9.56 -1.95
C GLU A 45 -5.19 -8.22 -2.66
N ALA A 46 -4.78 -7.19 -1.92
CA ALA A 46 -4.43 -5.89 -2.50
C ALA A 46 -3.22 -5.99 -3.45
N GLN A 47 -2.22 -6.78 -3.09
CA GLN A 47 -1.03 -7.00 -3.90
C GLN A 47 -1.37 -7.73 -5.22
N ALA A 48 -2.29 -8.69 -5.19
CA ALA A 48 -2.72 -9.42 -6.38
C ALA A 48 -3.43 -8.53 -7.42
N ALA A 49 -3.97 -7.38 -6.99
CA ALA A 49 -4.60 -6.41 -7.87
C ALA A 49 -3.60 -5.43 -8.54
N ILE A 50 -2.35 -5.38 -8.07
CA ILE A 50 -1.31 -4.50 -8.60
C ILE A 50 -0.54 -5.20 -9.71
N GLN A 51 -0.40 -4.52 -10.86
CA GLN A 51 0.48 -4.98 -11.93
C GLN A 51 1.80 -4.23 -11.86
N ALA A 52 2.92 -4.90 -12.07
CA ALA A 52 4.23 -4.27 -12.03
C ALA A 52 5.23 -5.00 -12.94
N GLY A 53 6.27 -4.29 -13.36
CA GLY A 53 7.38 -4.89 -14.10
C GLY A 53 8.63 -4.02 -14.10
N VAL A 54 9.79 -4.69 -14.17
CA VAL A 54 11.04 -4.02 -14.51
C VAL A 54 10.96 -3.59 -15.97
N TRP A 55 11.17 -2.30 -16.21
CA TRP A 55 11.11 -1.74 -17.55
C TRP A 55 12.36 -2.12 -18.34
N ARG A 56 12.20 -2.65 -19.55
CA ARG A 56 13.30 -3.12 -20.42
C ARG A 56 13.45 -2.31 -21.70
N GLY A 57 12.95 -1.07 -21.71
CA GLY A 57 12.83 -0.26 -22.91
C GLY A 57 11.43 -0.34 -23.54
N GLY A 58 11.12 0.63 -24.41
CA GLY A 58 9.81 0.74 -25.06
C GLY A 58 8.76 1.51 -24.25
N PRO A 59 7.51 1.59 -24.74
CA PRO A 59 6.44 2.32 -24.05
C PRO A 59 6.04 1.63 -22.74
N LEU A 60 5.64 2.41 -21.74
CA LEU A 60 5.00 1.90 -20.52
C LEU A 60 3.58 1.39 -20.84
N PRO A 61 2.92 0.67 -19.90
CA PRO A 61 1.51 0.30 -20.06
C PRO A 61 0.66 1.49 -20.50
N HIS A 62 -0.33 1.26 -21.36
CA HIS A 62 -1.20 2.30 -21.93
C HIS A 62 -0.48 3.42 -22.71
N GLY A 63 0.80 3.24 -23.06
CA GLY A 63 1.54 4.19 -23.90
C GLY A 63 2.13 5.38 -23.15
N TYR A 64 2.17 5.34 -21.82
CA TYR A 64 2.85 6.39 -21.05
C TYR A 64 4.34 6.45 -21.45
N PRO A 65 4.89 7.66 -21.69
CA PRO A 65 6.30 7.79 -22.01
C PRO A 65 7.14 7.54 -20.76
N ALA A 66 8.20 6.73 -20.91
CA ALA A 66 9.29 6.73 -19.94
C ALA A 66 10.14 8.01 -20.14
N PRO A 67 10.80 8.52 -19.09
CA PRO A 67 11.86 9.52 -19.20
C PRO A 67 12.91 9.10 -20.22
N ALA A 68 13.46 10.07 -20.95
CA ALA A 68 14.39 9.80 -22.05
C ALA A 68 15.73 9.23 -21.55
N GLU A 69 16.11 9.58 -20.33
CA GLU A 69 17.32 9.18 -19.62
C GLU A 69 17.16 7.87 -18.84
N ALA A 70 15.97 7.27 -18.82
CA ALA A 70 15.75 6.02 -18.10
C ALA A 70 16.58 4.89 -18.72
N GLU A 71 17.33 4.17 -17.89
CA GLU A 71 18.13 3.03 -18.32
C GLU A 71 17.30 1.73 -18.28
N PRO A 72 17.15 1.01 -19.40
CA PRO A 72 16.49 -0.29 -19.43
C PRO A 72 17.08 -1.27 -18.41
N GLY A 73 16.21 -1.88 -17.60
CA GLY A 73 16.58 -2.78 -16.52
C GLY A 73 16.86 -2.09 -15.19
N ALA A 74 17.21 -0.79 -15.18
CA ALA A 74 17.45 -0.01 -13.99
C ALA A 74 16.27 0.91 -13.62
N CYS A 75 15.07 0.58 -14.08
CA CYS A 75 13.83 1.27 -13.80
C CYS A 75 12.69 0.25 -13.67
N TYR A 76 11.61 0.62 -12.99
CA TYR A 76 10.41 -0.21 -12.93
C TYR A 76 9.14 0.63 -13.01
N TRP A 77 8.04 -0.01 -13.34
CA TRP A 77 6.71 0.59 -13.31
C TRP A 77 5.77 -0.23 -12.44
N ILE A 78 4.75 0.45 -11.90
CA ILE A 78 3.65 -0.12 -11.15
C ILE A 78 2.36 0.48 -11.68
N MET A 79 1.35 -0.34 -11.89
CA MET A 79 0.00 0.05 -12.27
C MET A 79 -0.99 -0.39 -11.17
N THR A 80 -1.69 0.57 -10.61
CA THR A 80 -2.66 0.34 -9.54
C THR A 80 -4.07 0.13 -10.10
N PRO A 81 -5.00 -0.48 -9.34
CA PRO A 81 -6.40 -0.65 -9.75
C PRO A 81 -7.12 0.66 -10.10
N GLU A 82 -6.68 1.78 -9.52
CA GLU A 82 -7.21 3.12 -9.79
C GLU A 82 -6.75 3.67 -11.16
N GLY A 83 -5.98 2.91 -11.93
CA GLY A 83 -5.55 3.26 -13.28
C GLY A 83 -4.32 4.16 -13.33
N SER A 84 -3.60 4.31 -12.22
CA SER A 84 -2.38 5.13 -12.16
C SER A 84 -1.14 4.31 -12.51
N VAL A 85 -0.27 4.86 -13.37
CA VAL A 85 1.06 4.29 -13.67
C VAL A 85 2.12 5.09 -12.94
N ILE A 86 2.86 4.42 -12.05
CA ILE A 86 4.00 4.98 -11.32
C ILE A 86 5.27 4.46 -11.97
N PHE A 87 6.13 5.35 -12.45
CA PHE A 87 7.43 4.99 -13.03
C PHE A 87 8.56 5.48 -12.14
N GLN A 88 9.43 4.56 -11.69
CA GLN A 88 10.58 4.89 -10.86
C GLN A 88 11.88 4.67 -11.63
N TYR A 89 12.70 5.71 -11.66
CA TYR A 89 14.03 5.74 -12.27
C TYR A 89 14.97 6.59 -11.41
N GLY A 90 16.28 6.44 -11.62
CA GLY A 90 17.30 7.20 -10.90
C GLY A 90 17.36 6.87 -9.41
N SER A 91 17.47 7.89 -8.57
CA SER A 91 17.51 7.72 -7.11
C SER A 91 16.12 7.40 -6.57
N SER A 92 16.01 6.24 -5.95
CA SER A 92 14.81 5.83 -5.23
C SER A 92 14.62 6.73 -3.99
N PRO A 93 13.48 7.42 -3.82
CA PRO A 93 13.25 8.34 -2.69
C PRO A 93 12.98 7.62 -1.37
N TYR A 94 12.88 6.29 -1.38
CA TYR A 94 12.54 5.53 -0.17
C TYR A 94 13.70 5.52 0.83
N SER A 95 13.38 5.97 2.05
CA SER A 95 14.27 5.99 3.21
C SER A 95 14.87 4.61 3.49
N PRO A 96 16.11 4.51 4.02
CA PRO A 96 16.72 3.27 4.51
C PRO A 96 15.82 2.38 5.40
N ASP A 97 14.77 2.96 6.00
CA ASP A 97 13.86 2.26 6.91
C ASP A 97 12.62 1.65 6.21
N THR A 98 12.50 1.74 4.89
CA THR A 98 11.42 1.05 4.16
C THR A 98 11.83 -0.42 3.94
N PRO A 99 11.16 -1.42 4.57
CA PRO A 99 11.60 -2.80 4.49
C PRO A 99 11.68 -3.30 3.04
N GLY A 100 12.88 -3.66 2.58
CA GLY A 100 13.13 -4.20 1.24
C GLY A 100 13.50 -3.20 0.13
N LEU A 101 13.57 -1.89 0.43
CA LEU A 101 14.07 -0.87 -0.50
C LEU A 101 15.47 -0.42 -0.06
N ALA A 102 16.51 -0.78 -0.81
CA ALA A 102 17.83 -0.20 -0.58
C ALA A 102 17.83 1.27 -1.04
N PRO A 103 18.26 2.23 -0.21
CA PRO A 103 18.44 3.61 -0.65
C PRO A 103 19.51 3.66 -1.74
N GLY A 104 19.34 4.54 -2.72
CA GLY A 104 20.32 4.77 -3.77
C GLY A 104 19.76 4.70 -5.18
N ALA A 105 20.67 4.65 -6.14
CA ALA A 105 20.32 4.53 -7.56
C ALA A 105 19.71 3.16 -7.85
N LEU A 106 18.63 3.16 -8.61
CA LEU A 106 18.15 1.94 -9.23
C LEU A 106 19.17 1.45 -10.26
N THR A 107 19.40 0.14 -10.26
CA THR A 107 20.32 -0.57 -11.14
C THR A 107 19.65 -1.84 -11.61
N ALA A 108 20.17 -2.44 -12.68
CA ALA A 108 19.67 -3.73 -13.16
C ALA A 108 19.68 -4.85 -12.12
N ALA A 109 20.55 -4.76 -11.11
CA ALA A 109 20.67 -5.74 -10.04
C ALA A 109 19.63 -5.58 -8.92
N ASN A 110 19.12 -4.36 -8.68
CA ASN A 110 18.23 -4.07 -7.54
C ASN A 110 16.79 -3.67 -7.94
N ALA A 111 16.53 -3.36 -9.22
CA ALA A 111 15.24 -2.84 -9.68
C ALA A 111 14.06 -3.77 -9.35
N GLU A 112 14.23 -5.09 -9.50
CA GLU A 112 13.21 -6.08 -9.19
C GLU A 112 12.86 -6.12 -7.69
N ALA A 113 13.88 -6.10 -6.83
CA ALA A 113 13.68 -6.10 -5.37
C ALA A 113 12.99 -4.80 -4.92
N ALA A 114 13.43 -3.66 -5.47
CA ALA A 114 12.83 -2.36 -5.20
C ALA A 114 11.36 -2.30 -5.66
N MET A 115 11.07 -2.81 -6.86
CA MET A 115 9.72 -2.91 -7.38
C MET A 115 8.82 -3.73 -6.44
N ARG A 116 9.26 -4.93 -6.01
CA ARG A 116 8.47 -5.79 -5.11
C ARG A 116 8.18 -5.12 -3.78
N ALA A 117 9.15 -4.44 -3.20
CA ALA A 117 8.98 -3.72 -1.96
C ALA A 117 8.03 -2.52 -2.11
N HIS A 118 8.10 -1.79 -3.22
CA HIS A 118 7.16 -0.71 -3.52
C HIS A 118 5.74 -1.24 -3.74
N VAL A 119 5.57 -2.32 -4.53
CA VAL A 119 4.28 -3.02 -4.68
C VAL A 119 3.72 -3.43 -3.32
N ARG A 120 4.55 -4.01 -2.44
CA ARG A 120 4.14 -4.38 -1.08
C ARG A 120 3.69 -3.18 -0.27
N ALA A 121 4.42 -2.07 -0.30
CA ALA A 121 4.05 -0.85 0.42
C ALA A 121 2.70 -0.28 -0.05
N LEU A 122 2.46 -0.24 -1.37
CA LEU A 122 1.18 0.18 -1.94
C LEU A 122 0.04 -0.78 -1.54
N ALA A 123 0.29 -2.09 -1.58
CA ALA A 123 -0.68 -3.09 -1.14
C ALA A 123 -1.04 -2.93 0.34
N GLU A 124 -0.07 -2.62 1.21
CA GLU A 124 -0.33 -2.36 2.63
C GLU A 124 -1.17 -1.10 2.84
N GLN A 125 -0.92 -0.03 2.07
CA GLN A 125 -1.75 1.18 2.11
C GLN A 125 -3.19 0.91 1.65
N ALA A 126 -3.36 0.19 0.54
CA ALA A 126 -4.67 -0.18 0.03
C ALA A 126 -5.43 -1.11 1.00
N ALA A 127 -4.73 -2.08 1.59
CA ALA A 127 -5.29 -2.96 2.61
C ALA A 127 -5.75 -2.19 3.85
N LEU A 128 -4.95 -1.23 4.34
CA LEU A 128 -5.32 -0.37 5.46
C LEU A 128 -6.56 0.47 5.15
N ALA A 129 -6.64 1.06 3.95
CA ALA A 129 -7.78 1.86 3.53
C ALA A 129 -9.07 1.02 3.49
N ARG A 130 -9.01 -0.19 2.91
CA ARG A 130 -10.13 -1.13 2.89
C ARG A 130 -10.55 -1.54 4.31
N LEU A 131 -9.58 -1.93 5.15
CA LEU A 131 -9.82 -2.37 6.52
C LEU A 131 -10.49 -1.25 7.35
N ALA A 132 -10.07 0.01 7.16
CA ALA A 132 -10.67 1.17 7.79
C ALA A 132 -12.12 1.39 7.33
N GLN A 133 -12.41 1.28 6.04
CA GLN A 133 -13.77 1.42 5.50
C GLN A 133 -14.70 0.32 6.05
N GLU A 134 -14.25 -0.93 6.07
CA GLU A 134 -15.02 -2.05 6.62
C GLU A 134 -15.30 -1.86 8.11
N TYR A 135 -14.33 -1.36 8.89
CA TYR A 135 -14.50 -1.06 10.31
C TYR A 135 -15.53 0.05 10.54
N VAL A 136 -15.42 1.15 9.79
CA VAL A 136 -16.38 2.27 9.86
C VAL A 136 -17.79 1.81 9.55
N ALA A 137 -17.98 1.04 8.47
CA ALA A 137 -19.28 0.51 8.09
C ALA A 137 -19.85 -0.43 9.17
N TRP A 138 -19.00 -1.28 9.75
CA TRP A 138 -19.41 -2.18 10.82
C TRP A 138 -19.84 -1.41 12.09
N VAL A 139 -19.06 -0.43 12.56
CA VAL A 139 -19.42 0.40 13.72
C VAL A 139 -20.73 1.15 13.47
N ALA A 140 -20.88 1.77 12.30
CA ALA A 140 -22.11 2.47 11.94
C ALA A 140 -23.34 1.54 11.99
N GLY A 141 -23.19 0.29 11.52
CA GLY A 141 -24.27 -0.71 11.57
C GLY A 141 -24.62 -1.22 12.97
N GLN A 142 -23.76 -1.02 13.99
CA GLN A 142 -24.06 -1.36 15.39
C GLN A 142 -24.67 -0.19 16.17
N MET A 143 -24.62 1.03 15.63
CA MET A 143 -25.13 2.24 16.28
C MET A 143 -26.53 2.66 15.81
N LEU A 144 -27.07 1.97 14.79
CA LEU A 144 -28.45 2.09 14.31
C LEU A 144 -29.37 1.12 15.04
#